data_AF-A0A2N0MA94-F1
#
_entry.id   AF-A0A2N0MA94-F1
#
_cell.length_a   1.000
_cell.length_b   1.000
_cell.length_c   1.000
_cell.angle_alpha   90.00
_cell.angle_beta   90.00
_cell.angle_gamma   90.00
#
_symmetry.space_group_name_H-M   'P 1'
#
loop_
_entity.id
_entity.type
_entity.pdbx_description
1 polymer ?
#
loop_
_entity_poly.entity_id
_entity_poly.type
_entity_poly.pdbx_seq_one_letter_code
_entity_poly.pdbx_strand_id
1 'polypeptide(L)'
;MGYTPDHLGHVNIYVRNAEKSQKWYEDVLGLHTYSFTPGRAAFMSADLNESHEIALMEVGENAAGPEQGRVGLNHMAWRMKSLD
;
A
#
# COMPACT_ATOMS: atom_id res chain seq x y z
N MET A 1 11.52 27.98 6.09
CA MET A 1 10.69 26.86 5.58
C MET A 1 9.91 26.33 6.76
N GLY A 2 8.58 26.34 6.69
CA GLY A 2 7.76 25.77 7.75
C GLY A 2 7.92 24.25 7.79
N TYR A 3 7.79 23.65 8.96
CA TYR A 3 7.85 22.19 9.18
C TYR A 3 6.56 21.47 8.76
N THR A 4 5.64 22.19 8.11
CA THR A 4 4.32 21.69 7.75
C THR A 4 4.41 21.00 6.40
N PRO A 5 4.13 19.69 6.33
CA PRO A 5 4.01 18.97 5.06
C PRO A 5 2.84 19.52 4.23
N ASP A 6 2.96 19.44 2.90
CA ASP A 6 1.87 19.83 1.99
C ASP A 6 0.75 18.77 1.96
N HIS A 7 1.12 17.49 1.86
CA HIS A 7 0.21 16.35 1.85
C HIS A 7 0.90 15.07 2.35
N LEU A 8 0.13 13.98 2.52
CA LEU A 8 0.66 12.65 2.81
C LEU A 8 1.22 12.03 1.53
N GLY A 9 2.49 11.62 1.54
CA GLY A 9 3.11 11.01 0.35
C GLY A 9 2.69 9.55 0.10
N HIS A 10 2.83 8.68 1.09
CA HIS A 10 2.50 7.25 0.93
C HIS A 10 2.33 6.55 2.28
N VAL A 11 1.83 5.30 2.23
CA VAL A 11 1.86 4.36 3.34
C VAL A 11 2.66 3.11 2.98
N ASN A 12 3.33 2.53 3.98
CA ASN A 12 4.04 1.26 3.85
C ASN A 12 3.40 0.25 4.80
N ILE A 13 3.02 -0.91 4.28
CA ILE A 13 2.39 -1.98 5.07
C ILE A 13 3.08 -3.31 4.87
N TYR A 14 3.06 -4.14 5.92
CA TYR A 14 3.49 -5.52 5.83
C TYR A 14 2.38 -6.42 5.29
N VAL A 15 2.76 -7.31 4.38
CA VAL A 15 1.90 -8.36 3.82
C VAL A 15 2.61 -9.71 3.92
N ARG A 16 1.85 -10.80 4.03
CA ARG A 16 2.43 -12.15 4.05
C ARG A 16 3.09 -12.54 2.73
N ASN A 17 2.58 -12.02 1.62
CA ASN A 17 3.03 -12.35 0.27
C ASN A 17 2.85 -11.14 -0.64
N ALA A 18 3.94 -10.53 -1.10
CA ALA A 18 3.89 -9.32 -1.91
C ALA A 18 3.28 -9.58 -3.29
N GLU A 19 3.51 -10.74 -3.89
CA GLU A 19 2.98 -11.08 -5.22
C GLU A 19 1.45 -11.21 -5.21
N LYS A 20 0.90 -11.95 -4.24
CA LYS A 20 -0.56 -12.11 -4.09
C LYS A 20 -1.23 -10.78 -3.80
N SER A 21 -0.63 -9.95 -2.93
CA SER A 21 -1.17 -8.64 -2.61
C SER A 21 -1.09 -7.69 -3.80
N GLN A 22 0.05 -7.64 -4.51
CA GLN A 22 0.22 -6.82 -5.72
C GLN A 22 -0.83 -7.16 -6.77
N LYS A 23 -1.01 -8.44 -7.10
CA LYS A 23 -2.06 -8.89 -8.04
C LYS A 23 -3.45 -8.47 -7.59
N TRP A 24 -3.77 -8.58 -6.31
CA TRP A 24 -5.07 -8.12 -5.82
C TRP A 24 -5.26 -6.61 -6.02
N TYR A 25 -4.28 -5.78 -5.67
CA TYR A 25 -4.37 -4.33 -5.83
C TYR A 25 -4.39 -3.90 -7.32
N GLU A 26 -3.69 -4.62 -8.19
CA GLU A 26 -3.70 -4.37 -9.63
C GLU A 26 -5.02 -4.82 -10.26
N ASP A 27 -5.43 -6.07 -10.04
CA ASP A 27 -6.57 -6.69 -10.72
C ASP A 27 -7.92 -6.19 -10.18
N VAL A 28 -8.01 -5.89 -8.88
CA VAL A 28 -9.27 -5.51 -8.22
C VAL A 28 -9.42 -4.00 -8.12
N LEU A 29 -8.36 -3.30 -7.69
CA LEU A 29 -8.42 -1.85 -7.48
C LEU A 29 -7.90 -1.06 -8.69
N GLY A 30 -7.14 -1.69 -9.59
CA GLY A 30 -6.60 -1.03 -10.78
C GLY A 30 -5.34 -0.19 -10.51
N LEU A 31 -4.63 -0.43 -9.40
CA LEU A 31 -3.40 0.30 -9.12
C LEU A 31 -2.30 -0.06 -10.12
N HIS A 32 -1.52 0.94 -10.52
CA HIS A 32 -0.33 0.73 -11.35
C HIS A 32 0.86 0.29 -10.50
N THR A 33 1.51 -0.80 -10.91
CA THR A 33 2.75 -1.29 -10.28
C THR A 33 3.98 -0.65 -10.92
N TYR A 34 4.67 0.24 -10.21
CA TYR A 34 5.92 0.86 -10.68
C TYR A 34 7.14 -0.04 -10.52
N SER A 35 7.20 -0.76 -9.40
CA SER A 35 8.31 -1.65 -9.09
C SER A 35 7.82 -2.86 -8.31
N PHE A 36 8.30 -4.02 -8.69
CA PHE A 36 8.01 -5.28 -8.01
C PHE A 36 9.28 -6.12 -7.90
N THR A 37 9.58 -6.58 -6.69
CA THR A 37 10.63 -7.54 -6.40
C THR A 37 9.98 -8.75 -5.73
N PRO A 38 9.89 -9.91 -6.42
CA PRO A 38 9.32 -11.14 -5.87
C PRO A 38 9.96 -11.51 -4.52
N GLY A 39 9.12 -11.94 -3.57
CA GLY A 39 9.56 -12.30 -2.22
C GLY A 39 10.01 -11.13 -1.34
N ARG A 40 9.80 -9.87 -1.78
CA ARG A 40 10.28 -8.69 -1.05
C ARG A 40 9.27 -7.55 -1.01
N ALA A 41 8.92 -6.96 -2.15
CA ALA A 41 8.13 -5.73 -2.14
C ALA A 41 7.42 -5.43 -3.46
N ALA A 42 6.31 -4.70 -3.39
CA ALA A 42 5.65 -4.05 -4.52
C ALA A 42 5.33 -2.58 -4.18
N PHE A 43 5.50 -1.68 -5.15
CA PHE A 43 5.26 -0.24 -5.04
C PHE A 43 4.20 0.16 -6.07
N MET A 44 3.07 0.69 -5.60
CA MET A 44 1.87 0.86 -6.43
C MET A 44 1.20 2.22 -6.22
N SER A 45 0.52 2.73 -7.26
CA SER A 45 -0.16 4.03 -7.24
C SER A 45 -1.47 4.03 -8.02
N ALA A 46 -2.46 4.80 -7.57
CA ALA A 46 -3.63 5.19 -8.35
C ALA A 46 -3.38 6.49 -9.14
N ASP A 47 -2.50 7.37 -8.65
CA ASP A 47 -2.05 8.57 -9.38
C ASP A 47 -0.69 8.33 -10.05
N LEU A 48 -0.65 8.41 -11.38
CA LEU A 48 0.57 8.18 -12.15
C LEU A 48 1.59 9.32 -12.08
N ASN A 49 1.24 10.44 -11.44
CA ASN A 49 2.18 11.53 -11.15
C ASN A 49 2.95 11.32 -9.84
N GLU A 50 2.49 10.40 -9.00
CA GLU A 50 3.14 10.04 -7.74
C GLU A 50 4.02 8.80 -7.92
N SER A 51 5.11 8.74 -7.15
CA SER A 51 6.03 7.59 -7.24
C SER A 51 5.40 6.27 -6.77
N HIS A 52 4.57 6.35 -5.72
CA HIS A 52 3.73 5.30 -5.16
C HIS A 52 2.90 5.89 -4.01
N GLU A 53 1.68 5.40 -3.83
CA GLU A 53 0.86 5.72 -2.66
C GLU A 53 0.91 4.60 -1.63
N ILE A 54 1.18 3.36 -2.07
CA ILE A 54 1.30 2.18 -1.21
C ILE A 54 2.56 1.37 -1.54
N ALA A 55 3.28 0.98 -0.49
CA ALA A 55 4.34 -0.01 -0.54
C ALA A 55 3.91 -1.27 0.24
N LEU A 56 3.96 -2.42 -0.40
CA LEU A 56 3.63 -3.73 0.16
C LEU A 56 4.93 -4.48 0.46
N MET A 57 5.25 -4.69 1.73
CA MET A 57 6.50 -5.32 2.15
C MET A 57 6.25 -6.75 2.64
N GLU A 58 6.91 -7.73 2.03
CA GLU A 58 6.71 -9.14 2.38
C GLU A 58 7.38 -9.51 3.71
N VAL A 59 6.64 -10.22 4.57
CA VAL A 59 7.13 -10.77 5.85
C VAL A 59 7.02 -12.30 5.95
N GLY A 60 6.55 -12.95 4.88
CA GLY A 60 6.41 -14.40 4.78
C GLY A 60 5.05 -14.93 5.22
N GLU A 61 4.68 -16.09 4.66
CA GLU A 61 3.36 -16.71 4.80
C GLU A 61 2.97 -17.05 6.25
N ASN A 62 3.96 -17.26 7.13
CA ASN A 62 3.75 -17.64 8.53
C ASN A 62 3.67 -16.43 9.48
N ALA A 63 3.73 -15.19 8.98
CA ALA A 63 3.65 -14.01 9.82
C ALA A 63 2.31 -13.93 10.58
N ALA A 64 2.38 -13.52 11.85
CA ALA A 64 1.19 -13.31 12.66
C ALA A 64 0.26 -12.27 12.01
N GLY A 65 -1.06 -12.44 12.21
CA GLY A 65 -2.03 -11.45 11.77
C GLY A 65 -2.02 -10.20 12.65
N PRO A 66 -2.72 -9.12 12.24
CA PRO A 66 -2.90 -7.95 13.08
C PRO A 66 -3.65 -8.31 14.37
N GLU A 67 -3.23 -7.71 15.49
CA GLU A 67 -3.88 -7.88 16.79
C GLU A 67 -4.83 -6.70 17.08
N GLN A 68 -6.06 -7.02 17.50
CA GLN A 68 -7.08 -6.01 17.77
C GLN A 68 -6.66 -5.07 18.91
N GLY A 69 -6.79 -3.75 18.69
CA GLY A 69 -6.51 -2.73 19.70
C GLY A 69 -5.02 -2.43 19.94
N ARG A 70 -4.11 -3.01 19.16
CA ARG A 70 -2.68 -2.64 19.20
C ARG A 70 -2.38 -1.39 18.36
N VAL A 71 -1.27 -0.73 18.71
CA VAL A 71 -0.69 0.34 17.90
C VAL A 71 -0.33 -0.19 16.50
N GLY A 72 -0.59 0.59 15.47
CA GLY A 72 -0.37 0.21 14.07
C GLY A 72 -1.21 1.05 13.11
N LEU A 73 -1.24 0.64 11.84
CA LEU A 73 -2.15 1.24 10.85
C LEU A 73 -3.56 0.69 11.08
N ASN A 74 -4.49 1.56 11.47
CA ASN A 74 -5.90 1.19 11.61
C ASN A 74 -6.59 1.12 10.24
N HIS A 75 -6.47 2.18 9.45
CA HIS A 75 -6.98 2.21 8.08
C HIS A 75 -6.22 3.23 7.23
N MET A 76 -6.31 3.05 5.92
CA MET A 76 -6.08 4.06 4.89
C MET A 76 -7.19 3.91 3.84
N ALA A 77 -7.42 4.93 3.03
CA ALA A 77 -8.44 4.87 1.98
C ALA A 77 -7.98 5.59 0.72
N TRP A 78 -8.40 5.09 -0.43
CA TRP A 78 -8.36 5.84 -1.67
C TRP A 78 -9.60 6.71 -1.79
N ARG A 79 -9.43 7.91 -2.32
CA ARG A 79 -10.54 8.78 -2.67
C ARG A 79 -11.07 8.40 -4.05
N MET A 80 -12.35 8.08 -4.13
CA MET A 80 -13.05 7.89 -5.40
C MET A 80 -13.51 9.24 -5.97
N LYS A 81 -13.72 9.30 -7.29
CA LYS A 81 -14.21 10.50 -7.98
C LYS A 81 -15.67 10.83 -7.61
N SER A 82 -16.48 9.80 -7.37
CA SER A 82 -17.90 9.87 -7.03
C SER A 82 -18.27 8.78 -6.02
N LEU A 83 -19.48 8.89 -5.44
CA LEU A 83 -20.14 7.81 -4.68
C LEU A 83 -21.02 6.91 -5.55
N ASP A 84 -21.39 7.40 -6.74
CA ASP A 84 -22.10 6.65 -7.78
C ASP A 84 -21.22 5.54 -8.39
#